data_AF-A0AA40KAK8-F1
#
_entry.id   AF-A0AA40KAK8-F1
#
_cell.length_a   1.000
_cell.length_b   1.000
_cell.length_c   1.000
_cell.angle_alpha   90.00
_cell.angle_beta   90.00
_cell.angle_gamma   90.00
#
_symmetry.space_group_name_H-M   'P 1'
#
loop_
_entity.id
_entity.type
_entity.pdbx_description
1 polymer ?
#
loop_
_entity_poly.entity_id
_entity_poly.type
_entity_poly.pdbx_seq_one_letter_code
_entity_poly.pdbx_strand_id
1 'polypeptide(L)'
;MAKHPLRSLPLSLLALIGVMVLGATASSPSPAESAIPRAAPSARPPPGDGNDGDLICHTDNPADCYPKLFQATHSFQRVHPDQDLPKGLHVRLNVQTGEKEAKINVPDEPVHPSLQGLPVDQSIVLVDADPNPDDDKPPIPANAPRYDPAGKIKEPRRGADASSGADAFHRSLQFLKKGLDVDQALEMLEDVSHDIYYGLKVAEDPTTVRQLFCLAYHPSPSAPPSRARLAALALGSTVQNNPKALAEVSAHWTRALRADPTCPAAAAFHLGADPALAKARAAALSGLLRDPAIRADFLASSAMEASLLDALVRRADEDGWESARRAVANLVLDNFLDEGMGAALGEFPRGPRASDAKCAAAAATAEEGLDAACWDWHAEQLARRHRGEGTDHWSGELAKKVKEQRKANNSRKGGEKGKKEEL
;
A
#
# COMPACT_ATOMS: atom_id res chain seq x y z
N MET A 1 -64.31 18.61 14.81
CA MET A 1 -64.74 19.11 13.49
C MET A 1 -63.51 19.52 12.70
N ALA A 2 -63.59 19.47 11.37
CA ALA A 2 -62.53 19.59 10.36
C ALA A 2 -61.68 18.32 10.14
N LYS A 3 -62.09 17.60 9.09
CA LYS A 3 -61.43 16.49 8.38
C LYS A 3 -60.61 17.10 7.24
N HIS A 4 -59.49 16.51 6.84
CA HIS A 4 -59.07 16.37 5.43
C HIS A 4 -57.95 15.31 5.28
N PRO A 5 -57.81 14.68 4.09
CA PRO A 5 -57.50 13.25 3.99
C PRO A 5 -56.12 12.91 3.41
N LEU A 6 -55.69 11.69 3.75
CA LEU A 6 -54.55 10.96 3.18
C LEU A 6 -54.73 10.71 1.68
N ARG A 7 -53.66 10.94 0.91
CA ARG A 7 -53.53 10.54 -0.49
C ARG A 7 -52.60 9.33 -0.62
N SER A 8 -53.06 8.41 -1.45
CA SER A 8 -52.56 7.09 -1.83
C SER A 8 -51.26 7.09 -2.64
N LEU A 9 -50.43 6.07 -2.42
CA LEU A 9 -49.40 5.57 -3.35
C LEU A 9 -49.82 4.17 -3.84
N PRO A 10 -49.65 3.83 -5.14
CA PRO A 10 -50.07 2.54 -5.66
C PRO A 10 -48.99 1.46 -5.49
N LEU A 11 -49.46 0.25 -5.16
CA LEU A 11 -48.74 -1.01 -5.31
C LEU A 11 -48.37 -1.24 -6.78
N SER A 12 -47.20 -1.84 -7.03
CA SER A 12 -46.97 -2.66 -8.22
C SER A 12 -46.22 -3.92 -7.82
N LEU A 13 -46.84 -5.05 -8.14
CA LEU A 13 -46.45 -6.41 -7.82
C LEU A 13 -46.68 -7.26 -9.08
N LEU A 14 -45.73 -8.15 -9.40
CA LEU A 14 -45.79 -9.29 -10.34
C LEU A 14 -45.87 -8.94 -11.85
N ALA A 15 -45.31 -9.69 -12.82
CA ALA A 15 -44.90 -11.10 -12.93
C ALA A 15 -44.04 -11.24 -14.24
N LEU A 16 -42.94 -12.03 -14.34
CA LEU A 16 -42.78 -13.49 -14.60
C LEU A 16 -42.46 -13.86 -16.09
N ILE A 17 -41.51 -14.81 -16.27
CA ILE A 17 -41.26 -15.73 -17.44
C ILE A 17 -40.60 -15.09 -18.68
N GLY A 18 -39.59 -15.63 -19.39
CA GLY A 18 -38.88 -16.91 -19.45
C GLY A 18 -38.40 -17.16 -20.91
N VAL A 19 -37.55 -18.18 -21.11
CA VAL A 19 -37.19 -18.89 -22.38
C VAL A 19 -35.80 -18.60 -23.02
N MET A 20 -34.95 -19.64 -23.01
CA MET A 20 -33.78 -19.88 -23.87
C MET A 20 -34.22 -20.37 -25.27
N VAL A 21 -33.45 -20.04 -26.32
CA VAL A 21 -33.33 -20.86 -27.55
C VAL A 21 -31.91 -20.75 -28.13
N LEU A 22 -31.29 -21.91 -28.41
CA LEU A 22 -30.06 -22.10 -29.19
C LEU A 22 -30.28 -21.88 -30.69
N GLY A 23 -29.24 -21.44 -31.41
CA GLY A 23 -29.18 -21.52 -32.86
C GLY A 23 -27.73 -21.48 -33.37
N ALA A 24 -27.21 -22.65 -33.74
CA ALA A 24 -25.96 -22.82 -34.48
C ALA A 24 -26.25 -22.82 -35.99
N THR A 25 -25.36 -22.24 -36.80
CA THR A 25 -25.11 -22.72 -38.17
C THR A 25 -23.64 -22.59 -38.54
N ALA A 26 -23.12 -23.71 -39.06
CA ALA A 26 -21.80 -23.90 -39.65
C ALA A 26 -21.76 -23.43 -41.10
N SER A 27 -20.56 -23.20 -41.65
CA SER A 27 -20.18 -23.58 -43.03
C SER A 27 -18.67 -23.40 -43.26
N SER A 28 -17.97 -24.53 -43.41
CA SER A 28 -16.65 -24.68 -44.09
C SER A 28 -16.92 -25.08 -45.57
N PRO A 29 -16.00 -25.61 -46.44
CA PRO A 29 -14.52 -25.70 -46.44
C PRO A 29 -13.79 -25.52 -47.83
N SER A 30 -12.44 -25.53 -47.79
CA SER A 30 -11.45 -26.17 -48.74
C SER A 30 -11.29 -25.68 -50.20
N PRO A 31 -10.24 -26.11 -50.97
CA PRO A 31 -9.07 -27.01 -50.72
C PRO A 31 -7.69 -26.33 -51.00
N ALA A 32 -6.53 -26.71 -50.44
CA ALA A 32 -5.69 -27.92 -50.55
C ALA A 32 -5.10 -28.21 -51.96
N GLU A 33 -3.77 -28.06 -52.13
CA GLU A 33 -3.00 -28.89 -53.06
C GLU A 33 -1.54 -29.09 -52.58
N SER A 34 -1.13 -30.36 -52.57
CA SER A 34 0.17 -30.90 -52.17
C SER A 34 1.06 -31.14 -53.39
N ALA A 35 2.38 -30.96 -53.25
CA ALA A 35 3.37 -31.73 -54.02
C ALA A 35 4.72 -31.80 -53.29
N ILE A 36 5.24 -33.03 -53.11
CA ILE A 36 6.58 -33.36 -52.58
C ILE A 36 7.57 -33.64 -53.76
N PRO A 37 8.86 -33.97 -53.56
CA PRO A 37 10.01 -33.17 -54.02
C PRO A 37 10.79 -33.81 -55.19
N ARG A 38 11.70 -33.06 -55.82
CA ARG A 38 12.68 -33.58 -56.78
C ARG A 38 14.09 -33.39 -56.23
N ALA A 39 14.90 -34.45 -56.24
CA ALA A 39 16.25 -34.49 -55.68
C ALA A 39 17.36 -34.33 -56.75
N ALA A 40 18.51 -33.86 -56.25
CA ALA A 40 19.90 -33.85 -56.78
C ALA A 40 20.34 -32.64 -57.65
N PRO A 41 21.64 -32.24 -57.66
CA PRO A 41 22.81 -32.81 -56.94
C PRO A 41 23.64 -31.82 -56.08
N SER A 42 24.53 -32.41 -55.29
CA SER A 42 25.65 -31.84 -54.53
C SER A 42 26.28 -30.56 -55.11
N ALA A 43 26.28 -29.49 -54.31
CA ALA A 43 27.23 -28.38 -54.43
C ALA A 43 27.94 -28.21 -53.09
N ARG A 44 29.27 -28.34 -53.13
CA ARG A 44 30.22 -28.15 -52.03
C ARG A 44 30.15 -26.68 -51.58
N PRO A 45 30.01 -26.36 -50.27
CA PRO A 45 30.25 -24.99 -49.84
C PRO A 45 31.76 -24.68 -49.94
N PRO A 46 32.14 -23.46 -50.35
CA PRO A 46 33.53 -23.00 -50.39
C PRO A 46 34.12 -22.92 -48.97
N PRO A 47 35.47 -22.95 -48.84
CA PRO A 47 36.12 -22.97 -47.54
C PRO A 47 35.76 -21.71 -46.77
N GLY A 48 35.35 -21.89 -45.51
CA GLY A 48 35.10 -20.79 -44.60
C GLY A 48 36.37 -19.96 -44.41
N ASP A 49 36.23 -18.66 -44.56
CA ASP A 49 37.18 -17.67 -44.06
C ASP A 49 37.27 -17.82 -42.54
N GLY A 50 38.26 -18.60 -42.10
CA GLY A 50 38.69 -18.67 -40.72
C GLY A 50 39.32 -17.34 -40.33
N ASN A 51 38.52 -16.46 -39.72
CA ASN A 51 39.05 -15.31 -39.03
C ASN A 51 39.76 -15.81 -37.77
N ASP A 52 41.09 -15.89 -37.84
CA ASP A 52 42.02 -16.35 -36.82
C ASP A 52 42.17 -15.31 -35.70
N GLY A 53 41.06 -14.92 -35.07
CA GLY A 53 41.00 -13.86 -34.08
C GLY A 53 40.12 -14.24 -32.89
N ASP A 54 40.76 -14.45 -31.75
CA ASP A 54 40.22 -14.75 -30.41
C ASP A 54 39.76 -16.20 -30.16
N LEU A 55 40.69 -17.15 -30.22
CA LEU A 55 40.55 -18.49 -29.61
C LEU A 55 41.04 -18.45 -28.15
N ILE A 56 40.27 -19.06 -27.23
CA ILE A 56 40.66 -19.32 -25.85
C ILE A 56 41.18 -20.75 -25.77
N CYS A 57 42.43 -20.91 -25.30
CA CYS A 57 43.07 -22.20 -25.08
C CYS A 57 43.46 -22.31 -23.62
N HIS A 58 42.99 -23.36 -22.93
CA HIS A 58 43.31 -23.61 -21.51
C HIS A 58 44.48 -24.58 -21.32
N THR A 59 44.92 -25.22 -22.39
CA THR A 59 46.01 -26.20 -22.43
C THR A 59 46.87 -25.95 -23.67
N ASP A 60 48.09 -26.50 -23.70
CA ASP A 60 48.99 -26.43 -24.87
C ASP A 60 48.52 -27.32 -26.04
N ASN A 61 47.38 -28.01 -25.88
CA ASN A 61 46.78 -28.84 -26.90
C ASN A 61 45.87 -27.99 -27.81
N PRO A 62 46.20 -27.81 -29.10
CA PRO A 62 45.42 -26.97 -30.00
C PRO A 62 44.00 -27.49 -30.26
N ALA A 63 43.72 -28.76 -29.93
CA ALA A 63 42.37 -29.33 -30.05
C ALA A 63 41.41 -28.90 -28.93
N ASP A 64 41.93 -28.36 -27.82
CA ASP A 64 41.12 -27.88 -26.69
C ASP A 64 40.84 -26.37 -26.75
N CYS A 65 41.22 -25.72 -27.86
CA CYS A 65 40.95 -24.32 -28.11
C CYS A 65 39.54 -24.12 -28.64
N TYR A 66 38.84 -23.11 -28.12
CA TYR A 66 37.48 -22.76 -28.55
C TYR A 66 37.33 -21.25 -28.76
N PRO A 67 36.35 -20.80 -29.56
CA PRO A 67 36.15 -19.39 -29.82
C PRO A 67 35.79 -18.63 -28.54
N LYS A 68 36.36 -17.43 -28.37
CA LYS A 68 36.05 -16.53 -27.26
C LYS A 68 34.59 -16.11 -27.24
N LEU A 69 33.99 -15.89 -28.41
CA LEU A 69 32.57 -15.62 -28.51
C LEU A 69 31.78 -16.93 -28.66
N PHE A 70 30.76 -17.13 -27.83
CA PHE A 70 29.90 -18.31 -27.91
C PHE A 70 29.10 -18.33 -29.23
N GLN A 71 29.22 -19.43 -29.98
CA GLN A 71 28.47 -19.67 -31.21
C GLN A 71 27.18 -20.42 -30.90
N ALA A 72 26.10 -19.67 -30.73
CA ALA A 72 24.79 -20.23 -30.41
C ALA A 72 24.20 -21.03 -31.58
N THR A 73 23.63 -22.19 -31.25
CA THR A 73 22.83 -23.01 -32.17
C THR A 73 21.41 -23.19 -31.63
N HIS A 74 20.57 -23.93 -32.36
CA HIS A 74 19.20 -24.23 -31.94
C HIS A 74 19.10 -25.29 -30.84
N SER A 75 20.17 -26.02 -30.54
CA SER A 75 20.25 -26.95 -29.42
C SER A 75 21.13 -26.40 -28.30
N PHE A 76 20.88 -26.85 -27.06
CA PHE A 76 21.74 -26.51 -25.94
C PHE A 76 23.16 -27.05 -26.19
N GLN A 77 24.13 -26.15 -26.12
CA GLN A 77 25.55 -26.49 -26.16
C GLN A 77 26.21 -26.04 -24.87
N ARG A 78 27.23 -26.78 -24.45
CA ARG A 78 28.06 -26.41 -23.32
C ARG A 78 28.71 -25.05 -23.56
N VAL A 79 28.62 -24.18 -22.57
CA VAL A 79 29.37 -22.93 -22.52
C VAL A 79 30.71 -23.22 -21.85
N HIS A 80 31.80 -22.90 -22.54
CA HIS A 80 33.13 -23.12 -22.01
C HIS A 80 33.58 -22.00 -21.05
N PRO A 81 34.56 -22.24 -20.16
CA PRO A 81 35.13 -21.22 -19.29
C PRO A 81 35.61 -19.99 -20.07
N ASP A 82 35.43 -18.79 -19.48
CA ASP A 82 35.87 -17.51 -20.05
C ASP A 82 35.29 -17.14 -21.43
N GLN A 83 34.28 -17.88 -21.90
CA GLN A 83 33.61 -17.61 -23.15
C GLN A 83 32.55 -16.50 -22.99
N ASP A 84 32.63 -15.50 -23.85
CA ASP A 84 31.70 -14.37 -23.90
C ASP A 84 30.36 -14.81 -24.50
N LEU A 85 29.27 -14.59 -23.74
CA LEU A 85 27.90 -14.92 -24.15
C LEU A 85 27.19 -13.68 -24.75
N PRO A 86 26.79 -13.73 -26.03
CA PRO A 86 25.91 -12.72 -26.60
C PRO A 86 24.60 -12.56 -25.82
N LYS A 87 24.10 -11.32 -25.76
CA LYS A 87 22.81 -11.02 -25.12
C LYS A 87 21.66 -11.69 -25.89
N GLY A 88 20.64 -12.15 -25.17
CA GLY A 88 19.43 -12.73 -25.78
C GLY A 88 19.49 -14.24 -26.04
N LEU A 89 20.46 -14.95 -25.49
CA LEU A 89 20.51 -16.42 -25.50
C LEU A 89 19.70 -17.02 -24.36
N HIS A 90 19.17 -18.23 -24.59
CA HIS A 90 18.56 -19.04 -23.55
C HIS A 90 19.67 -19.83 -22.84
N VAL A 91 19.94 -19.52 -21.58
CA VAL A 91 21.00 -20.14 -20.78
C VAL A 91 20.39 -20.98 -19.66
N ARG A 92 20.87 -22.21 -19.47
CA ARG A 92 20.52 -23.07 -18.34
C ARG A 92 21.77 -23.50 -17.58
N LEU A 93 21.62 -23.72 -16.27
CA LEU A 93 22.66 -24.23 -15.39
C LEU A 93 22.25 -25.60 -14.88
N ASN A 94 23.08 -26.61 -15.09
CA ASN A 94 22.90 -27.89 -14.42
C ASN A 94 23.31 -27.71 -12.95
N VAL A 95 22.34 -27.78 -12.03
CA VAL A 95 22.57 -27.55 -10.59
C VAL A 95 23.43 -28.65 -9.95
N GLN A 96 23.46 -29.85 -10.53
CA GLN A 96 24.24 -30.98 -10.01
C GLN A 96 25.71 -30.93 -10.47
N THR A 97 25.98 -30.48 -11.70
CA THR A 97 27.34 -30.44 -12.27
C THR A 97 27.95 -29.04 -12.30
N GLY A 98 27.15 -27.99 -12.12
CA GLY A 98 27.57 -26.59 -12.27
C GLY A 98 27.82 -26.17 -13.72
N GLU A 99 27.53 -27.02 -14.70
CA GLU A 99 27.80 -26.74 -16.11
C GLU A 99 26.74 -25.83 -16.73
N LYS A 100 27.20 -24.79 -17.44
CA LYS A 100 26.34 -23.85 -18.17
C LYS A 100 26.15 -24.34 -19.59
N GLU A 101 24.92 -24.26 -20.08
CA GLU A 101 24.58 -24.55 -21.47
C GLU A 101 23.73 -23.42 -22.05
N ALA A 102 23.94 -23.08 -23.33
CA ALA A 102 23.21 -22.00 -23.98
C ALA A 102 22.73 -22.40 -25.40
N LYS A 103 21.62 -21.80 -25.84
CA LYS A 103 21.09 -21.90 -27.20
C LYS A 103 20.50 -20.56 -27.67
N ILE A 104 20.25 -20.43 -28.97
CA ILE A 104 19.56 -19.26 -29.54
C ILE A 104 18.11 -19.20 -29.04
N ASN A 105 17.66 -18.01 -28.64
CA ASN A 105 16.28 -17.82 -28.19
C ASN A 105 15.36 -17.67 -29.40
N VAL A 106 14.53 -18.69 -29.66
CA VAL A 106 13.50 -18.64 -30.71
C VAL A 106 12.16 -18.32 -30.02
N PRO A 107 11.55 -17.15 -30.28
CA PRO A 107 10.36 -16.67 -29.55
C PRO A 107 9.15 -17.62 -29.59
N ASP A 108 9.06 -18.49 -30.59
CA ASP A 108 7.92 -19.37 -30.84
C ASP A 108 8.25 -20.87 -30.65
N GLU A 109 9.30 -21.22 -29.91
CA GLU A 109 9.64 -22.62 -29.64
C GLU A 109 8.63 -23.25 -28.68
N PRO A 110 8.03 -24.42 -29.01
CA PRO A 110 7.11 -25.10 -28.12
C PRO A 110 7.81 -25.47 -26.81
N VAL A 111 7.24 -25.05 -25.67
CA VAL A 111 7.74 -25.38 -24.34
C VAL A 111 7.84 -26.90 -24.21
N HIS A 112 9.05 -27.40 -23.94
CA HIS A 112 9.29 -28.83 -23.81
C HIS A 112 8.36 -29.41 -22.73
N PRO A 113 7.67 -30.55 -22.97
CA PRO A 113 6.63 -31.06 -22.08
C PRO A 113 7.12 -31.38 -20.65
N SER A 114 8.42 -31.55 -20.46
CA SER A 114 9.04 -31.68 -19.12
C SER A 114 9.02 -30.39 -18.28
N LEU A 115 8.63 -29.26 -18.87
CA LEU A 115 8.52 -27.95 -18.21
C LEU A 115 7.07 -27.53 -17.97
N GLN A 116 6.08 -28.28 -18.49
CA GLN A 116 4.66 -28.06 -18.21
C GLN A 116 4.28 -28.68 -16.86
N GLY A 117 3.91 -27.84 -15.90
CA GLY A 117 3.45 -28.28 -14.58
C GLY A 117 4.53 -28.41 -13.50
N LEU A 118 5.77 -28.00 -13.79
CA LEU A 118 6.76 -27.81 -12.72
C LEU A 118 6.39 -26.54 -11.94
N PRO A 119 6.22 -26.59 -10.61
CA PRO A 119 6.04 -25.39 -9.81
C PRO A 119 7.26 -24.49 -10.01
N VAL A 120 7.03 -23.21 -10.34
CA VAL A 120 8.07 -22.19 -10.20
C VAL A 120 8.39 -22.11 -8.72
N ASP A 121 9.54 -22.68 -8.35
CA ASP A 121 9.97 -22.77 -6.97
C ASP A 121 10.21 -21.35 -6.44
N GLN A 122 9.19 -20.76 -5.80
CA GLN A 122 9.39 -19.74 -4.79
C GLN A 122 9.92 -20.46 -3.55
N SER A 123 11.12 -21.02 -3.65
CA SER A 123 11.81 -21.59 -2.50
C SER A 123 12.22 -20.43 -1.61
N ILE A 124 11.30 -20.06 -0.72
CA ILE A 124 11.63 -19.35 0.51
C ILE A 124 12.52 -20.32 1.27
N VAL A 125 13.83 -20.05 1.26
CA VAL A 125 14.75 -20.67 2.20
C VAL A 125 14.26 -20.24 3.58
N LEU A 126 13.59 -21.14 4.30
CA LEU A 126 13.48 -21.01 5.75
C LEU A 126 14.91 -21.10 6.28
N VAL A 127 15.49 -19.95 6.59
CA VAL A 127 16.59 -19.91 7.54
C VAL A 127 15.97 -20.35 8.85
N ASP A 128 16.38 -21.52 9.36
CA ASP A 128 16.06 -21.92 10.72
C ASP A 128 16.42 -20.75 11.62
N ALA A 129 15.41 -20.15 12.25
CA ALA A 129 15.63 -19.08 13.19
C ALA A 129 16.44 -19.67 14.34
N ASP A 130 17.71 -19.24 14.46
CA ASP A 130 18.54 -19.56 15.59
C ASP A 130 17.75 -19.34 16.89
N PRO A 131 17.88 -20.24 17.87
CA PRO A 131 17.25 -20.07 19.16
C PRO A 131 17.76 -18.78 19.81
N ASN A 132 16.85 -17.83 20.01
CA ASN A 132 17.04 -16.55 20.73
C ASN A 132 17.99 -15.52 20.06
N PRO A 133 17.46 -14.56 19.26
CA PRO A 133 18.25 -13.50 18.62
C PRO A 133 18.72 -12.39 19.58
N ASP A 134 18.59 -12.57 20.91
CA ASP A 134 19.00 -11.56 21.89
C ASP A 134 20.30 -11.92 22.65
N ASP A 135 20.85 -13.12 22.49
CA ASP A 135 22.09 -13.52 23.18
C ASP A 135 23.36 -13.40 22.32
N ASP A 136 23.25 -13.34 20.98
CA ASP A 136 24.39 -13.32 20.04
C ASP A 136 24.47 -12.09 19.12
N LYS A 137 23.94 -10.94 19.55
CA LYS A 137 24.26 -9.67 18.87
C LYS A 137 25.64 -9.21 19.37
N PRO A 138 26.68 -9.15 18.51
CA PRO A 138 27.96 -8.58 18.94
C PRO A 138 27.70 -7.19 19.52
N PRO A 139 28.27 -6.86 20.70
CA PRO A 139 27.99 -5.60 21.35
C PRO A 139 28.34 -4.47 20.39
N ILE A 140 27.33 -3.67 20.03
CA ILE A 140 27.51 -2.49 19.19
C ILE A 140 28.58 -1.64 19.88
N PRO A 141 29.72 -1.33 19.23
CA PRO A 141 30.75 -0.52 19.84
C PRO A 141 30.15 0.77 20.39
N ALA A 142 30.58 1.21 21.59
CA ALA A 142 30.01 2.40 22.25
C ALA A 142 30.06 3.68 21.38
N ASN A 143 30.94 3.70 20.37
CA ASN A 143 31.12 4.80 19.42
C ASN A 143 30.57 4.50 18.01
N ALA A 144 29.86 3.39 17.81
CA ALA A 144 29.24 3.11 16.53
C ALA A 144 28.11 4.13 16.29
N PRO A 145 28.09 4.81 15.13
CA PRO A 145 27.00 5.69 14.77
C PRO A 145 25.67 4.93 14.89
N ARG A 146 24.66 5.57 15.49
CA ARG A 146 23.31 5.00 15.54
C ARG A 146 22.87 4.73 14.10
N TYR A 147 22.59 3.47 13.78
CA TYR A 147 22.10 3.07 12.47
C TYR A 147 20.82 3.86 12.15
N ASP A 148 20.84 4.61 11.04
CA ASP A 148 19.66 5.28 10.49
C ASP A 148 18.96 4.31 9.53
N PRO A 149 17.88 3.64 9.96
CA PRO A 149 17.20 2.64 9.12
C PRO A 149 16.60 3.23 7.85
N ALA A 150 16.35 4.54 7.81
CA ALA A 150 15.82 5.21 6.64
C ALA A 150 16.92 5.54 5.59
N GLY A 151 18.19 5.55 6.00
CA GLY A 151 19.33 5.80 5.11
C GLY A 151 19.28 7.14 4.37
N LYS A 152 20.20 7.39 3.45
CA LYS A 152 20.13 8.61 2.61
C LYS A 152 19.15 8.39 1.47
N ILE A 153 18.08 9.18 1.44
CA ILE A 153 17.15 9.23 0.31
C ILE A 153 17.90 9.84 -0.89
N LYS A 154 17.95 9.11 -2.00
CA LYS A 154 18.67 9.53 -3.21
C LYS A 154 17.74 10.30 -4.12
N GLU A 155 18.26 11.35 -4.74
CA GLU A 155 17.55 12.04 -5.82
C GLU A 155 17.33 11.07 -7.00
N PRO A 156 16.12 11.06 -7.60
CA PRO A 156 15.85 10.30 -8.81
C PRO A 156 16.85 10.65 -9.92
N ARG A 157 17.26 9.65 -10.70
CA ARG A 157 18.22 9.87 -11.79
C ARG A 157 17.61 10.79 -12.85
N ARG A 158 18.32 11.86 -13.21
CA ARG A 158 17.93 12.76 -14.30
C ARG A 158 18.18 12.08 -15.67
N GLY A 159 17.22 11.31 -16.15
CA GLY A 159 17.09 10.91 -17.55
C GLY A 159 16.20 11.88 -18.34
N ALA A 160 16.16 11.75 -19.67
CA ALA A 160 15.37 12.62 -20.55
C ALA A 160 13.87 12.70 -20.19
N ASP A 161 13.31 11.61 -19.62
CA ASP A 161 11.92 11.57 -19.16
C ASP A 161 11.77 12.09 -17.72
N ALA A 162 12.82 11.97 -16.89
CA ALA A 162 12.83 12.36 -15.48
C ALA A 162 12.94 13.87 -15.26
N SER A 163 13.54 14.61 -16.21
CA SER A 163 13.56 16.08 -16.16
C SER A 163 12.16 16.68 -16.25
N SER A 164 11.25 16.07 -17.03
CA SER A 164 9.90 16.60 -17.18
C SER A 164 9.07 16.47 -15.90
N GLY A 165 9.21 15.33 -15.18
CA GLY A 165 8.53 15.08 -13.91
C GLY A 165 9.07 15.93 -12.76
N ALA A 166 10.39 16.08 -12.65
CA ALA A 166 11.00 16.96 -11.64
C ALA A 166 10.58 18.43 -11.84
N ASP A 167 10.56 18.92 -13.08
CA ASP A 167 10.14 20.29 -13.38
C ASP A 167 8.63 20.48 -13.15
N ALA A 168 7.81 19.47 -13.45
CA ALA A 168 6.38 19.49 -13.14
C ALA A 168 6.14 19.57 -11.63
N PHE A 169 6.84 18.76 -10.83
CA PHE A 169 6.75 18.78 -9.37
C PHE A 169 7.08 20.16 -8.79
N HIS A 170 8.24 20.74 -9.14
CA HIS A 170 8.65 22.04 -8.61
C HIS A 170 7.70 23.17 -9.04
N ARG A 171 7.14 23.10 -10.25
CA ARG A 171 6.09 24.02 -10.69
C ARG A 171 4.83 23.90 -9.86
N SER A 172 4.36 22.68 -9.58
CA SER A 172 3.17 22.45 -8.74
C SER A 172 3.35 22.96 -7.32
N LEU A 173 4.55 22.80 -6.72
CA LEU A 173 4.85 23.43 -5.42
C LEU A 173 4.71 24.96 -5.48
N GLN A 174 5.21 25.61 -6.52
CA GLN A 174 5.09 27.06 -6.67
C GLN A 174 3.64 27.50 -6.92
N PHE A 175 2.88 26.74 -7.70
CA PHE A 175 1.48 26.99 -8.00
C PHE A 175 0.62 26.92 -6.75
N LEU A 176 0.77 25.86 -5.96
CA LEU A 176 0.11 25.70 -4.68
C LEU A 176 0.42 26.89 -3.73
N LYS A 177 1.70 27.27 -3.62
CA LYS A 177 2.13 28.41 -2.79
C LYS A 177 1.50 29.73 -3.19
N LYS A 178 1.41 29.99 -4.49
CA LYS A 178 0.87 31.23 -5.04
C LYS A 178 -0.67 31.21 -5.14
N GLY A 179 -1.31 30.08 -4.84
CA GLY A 179 -2.75 29.91 -5.03
C GLY A 179 -3.16 29.91 -6.50
N LEU A 180 -2.26 29.56 -7.41
CA LEU A 180 -2.49 29.50 -8.86
C LEU A 180 -2.74 28.06 -9.26
N ASP A 181 -3.79 27.80 -10.04
CA ASP A 181 -4.16 26.48 -10.53
C ASP A 181 -4.03 25.36 -9.47
N VAL A 182 -4.66 25.61 -8.32
CA VAL A 182 -4.52 24.77 -7.13
C VAL A 182 -4.95 23.33 -7.42
N ASP A 183 -5.96 23.14 -8.26
CA ASP A 183 -6.49 21.80 -8.54
C ASP A 183 -5.49 20.98 -9.37
N GLN A 184 -4.91 21.55 -10.44
CA GLN A 184 -3.86 20.88 -11.22
C GLN A 184 -2.60 20.63 -10.38
N ALA A 185 -2.22 21.60 -9.53
CA ALA A 185 -1.07 21.44 -8.65
C ALA A 185 -1.27 20.27 -7.67
N LEU A 186 -2.47 20.11 -7.10
CA LEU A 186 -2.80 19.02 -6.20
C LEU A 186 -2.85 17.66 -6.89
N GLU A 187 -3.36 17.56 -8.12
CA GLU A 187 -3.34 16.32 -8.90
C GLU A 187 -1.91 15.85 -9.16
N MET A 188 -1.03 16.75 -9.59
CA MET A 188 0.39 16.43 -9.78
C MET A 188 1.07 16.03 -8.45
N LEU A 189 0.79 16.74 -7.36
CA LEU A 189 1.38 16.42 -6.06
C LEU A 189 0.89 15.06 -5.54
N GLU A 190 -0.39 14.73 -5.72
CA GLU A 190 -0.93 13.42 -5.33
C GLU A 190 -0.22 12.28 -6.09
N ASP A 191 -0.02 12.46 -7.41
CA ASP A 191 0.66 11.47 -8.24
C ASP A 191 2.13 11.31 -7.86
N VAL A 192 2.89 12.37 -7.56
CA VAL A 192 4.34 12.23 -7.31
C VAL A 192 4.74 12.04 -5.84
N SER A 193 3.86 12.36 -4.87
CA SER A 193 4.22 12.33 -3.44
C SER A 193 4.42 10.92 -2.86
N HIS A 194 4.02 9.86 -3.58
CA HIS A 194 4.29 8.48 -3.15
C HIS A 194 5.77 8.08 -3.31
N ASP A 195 6.52 8.81 -4.13
CA ASP A 195 7.96 8.63 -4.22
C ASP A 195 8.62 9.22 -2.97
N ILE A 196 9.51 8.42 -2.35
CA ILE A 196 10.14 8.76 -1.08
C ILE A 196 10.94 10.07 -1.13
N TYR A 197 11.54 10.42 -2.27
CA TYR A 197 12.28 11.67 -2.44
C TYR A 197 11.33 12.85 -2.61
N TYR A 198 10.33 12.77 -3.49
CA TYR A 198 9.41 13.88 -3.70
C TYR A 198 8.52 14.14 -2.48
N GLY A 199 8.05 13.09 -1.80
CA GLY A 199 7.37 13.23 -0.52
C GLY A 199 8.24 13.95 0.52
N LEU A 200 9.53 13.60 0.63
CA LEU A 200 10.44 14.34 1.50
C LEU A 200 10.54 15.82 1.10
N LYS A 201 10.62 16.14 -0.19
CA LYS A 201 10.67 17.55 -0.66
C LYS A 201 9.40 18.34 -0.39
N VAL A 202 8.24 17.68 -0.39
CA VAL A 202 6.99 18.30 0.09
C VAL A 202 7.09 18.59 1.58
N ALA A 203 7.58 17.63 2.37
CA ALA A 203 7.64 17.73 3.84
C ALA A 203 8.68 18.74 4.36
N GLU A 204 9.83 18.88 3.70
CA GLU A 204 10.86 19.88 4.01
C GLU A 204 10.35 21.33 3.88
N ASP A 205 9.21 21.54 3.22
CA ASP A 205 8.62 22.85 3.02
C ASP A 205 7.42 23.10 3.95
N PRO A 206 7.61 23.82 5.07
CA PRO A 206 6.54 24.05 6.05
C PRO A 206 5.36 24.84 5.46
N THR A 207 5.58 25.66 4.42
CA THR A 207 4.50 26.42 3.80
C THR A 207 3.57 25.51 3.01
N THR A 208 4.16 24.59 2.25
CA THR A 208 3.41 23.62 1.47
C THR A 208 2.68 22.63 2.37
N VAL A 209 3.35 22.06 3.38
CA VAL A 209 2.71 21.15 4.36
C VAL A 209 1.51 21.83 5.02
N ARG A 210 1.69 23.07 5.46
CA ARG A 210 0.60 23.88 6.00
C ARG A 210 -0.55 24.03 5.02
N GLN A 211 -0.29 24.45 3.78
CA GLN A 211 -1.33 24.61 2.77
C GLN A 211 -2.08 23.31 2.47
N LEU A 212 -1.38 22.19 2.31
CA LEU A 212 -2.00 20.87 2.11
C LEU A 212 -2.89 20.49 3.29
N PHE A 213 -2.41 20.66 4.52
CA PHE A 213 -3.20 20.37 5.72
C PHE A 213 -4.46 21.25 5.78
N CYS A 214 -4.36 22.55 5.50
CA CYS A 214 -5.50 23.45 5.54
C CYS A 214 -6.50 23.19 4.43
N LEU A 215 -6.05 22.90 3.21
CA LEU A 215 -6.95 22.51 2.13
C LEU A 215 -7.65 21.18 2.45
N ALA A 216 -6.93 20.24 3.06
CA ALA A 216 -7.46 18.95 3.45
C ALA A 216 -8.52 19.08 4.56
N TYR A 217 -8.26 19.82 5.63
CA TYR A 217 -9.07 19.81 6.86
C TYR A 217 -9.80 21.12 7.17
N HIS A 218 -9.55 22.20 6.46
CA HIS A 218 -10.32 23.45 6.56
C HIS A 218 -10.70 23.94 5.16
N PRO A 219 -11.38 23.11 4.34
CA PRO A 219 -11.69 23.48 2.98
C PRO A 219 -12.64 24.68 2.94
N SER A 220 -12.38 25.60 2.03
CA SER A 220 -13.31 26.71 1.78
C SER A 220 -14.66 26.16 1.29
N PRO A 221 -15.80 26.68 1.79
CA PRO A 221 -17.13 26.24 1.34
C PRO A 221 -17.38 26.41 -0.17
N SER A 222 -16.63 27.32 -0.82
CA SER A 222 -16.72 27.55 -2.27
C SER A 222 -15.72 26.73 -3.08
N ALA A 223 -14.85 25.95 -2.44
CA ALA A 223 -13.89 25.10 -3.14
C ALA A 223 -14.57 23.85 -3.73
N PRO A 224 -14.08 23.32 -4.87
CA PRO A 224 -14.51 22.02 -5.38
C PRO A 224 -14.32 20.92 -4.32
N PRO A 225 -15.26 19.96 -4.18
CA PRO A 225 -15.13 18.85 -3.23
C PRO A 225 -13.85 18.02 -3.42
N SER A 226 -13.37 17.90 -4.67
CA SER A 226 -12.14 17.20 -5.01
C SER A 226 -10.90 17.81 -4.37
N ARG A 227 -10.87 19.12 -4.13
CA ARG A 227 -9.70 19.83 -3.62
C ARG A 227 -9.27 19.34 -2.24
N ALA A 228 -10.24 19.20 -1.33
CA ALA A 228 -9.97 18.69 0.02
C ALA A 228 -9.47 17.24 -0.02
N ARG A 229 -10.06 16.43 -0.91
CA ARG A 229 -9.68 15.02 -1.09
C ARG A 229 -8.26 14.89 -1.63
N LEU A 230 -7.92 15.62 -2.69
CA LEU A 230 -6.58 15.59 -3.28
C LEU A 230 -5.51 16.11 -2.32
N ALA A 231 -5.81 17.18 -1.57
CA ALA A 231 -4.90 17.67 -0.55
C ALA A 231 -4.65 16.64 0.57
N ALA A 232 -5.69 15.93 1.01
CA ALA A 232 -5.55 14.85 2.00
C ALA A 232 -4.73 13.69 1.43
N LEU A 233 -4.96 13.28 0.17
CA LEU A 233 -4.18 12.23 -0.48
C LEU A 233 -2.71 12.61 -0.64
N ALA A 234 -2.41 13.80 -1.16
CA ALA A 234 -1.03 14.27 -1.29
C ALA A 234 -0.29 14.32 0.06
N LEU A 235 -0.97 14.81 1.11
CA LEU A 235 -0.42 14.81 2.48
C LEU A 235 -0.19 13.39 3.01
N GLY A 236 -1.14 12.47 2.80
CA GLY A 236 -1.02 11.08 3.21
C GLY A 236 0.12 10.36 2.49
N SER A 237 0.20 10.48 1.16
CA SER A 237 1.25 9.89 0.34
C SER A 237 2.64 10.40 0.75
N THR A 238 2.74 11.68 1.12
CA THR A 238 4.00 12.29 1.59
C THR A 238 4.60 11.58 2.80
N VAL A 239 3.78 11.21 3.78
CA VAL A 239 4.23 10.61 5.05
C VAL A 239 4.15 9.09 5.08
N GLN A 240 3.40 8.49 4.16
CA GLN A 240 3.20 7.04 4.10
C GLN A 240 4.53 6.34 3.79
N ASN A 241 4.94 5.43 4.69
CA ASN A 241 6.22 4.71 4.59
C ASN A 241 7.44 5.64 4.43
N ASN A 242 7.34 6.89 4.91
CA ASN A 242 8.39 7.90 4.80
C ASN A 242 8.66 8.55 6.17
N PRO A 243 9.43 7.88 7.06
CA PRO A 243 9.69 8.39 8.40
C PRO A 243 10.48 9.71 8.41
N LYS A 244 11.27 10.00 7.37
CA LYS A 244 11.98 11.28 7.23
C LYS A 244 11.03 12.42 6.92
N ALA A 245 10.11 12.22 5.97
CA ALA A 245 9.06 13.21 5.70
C ALA A 245 8.18 13.45 6.93
N LEU A 246 7.79 12.39 7.66
CA LEU A 246 7.03 12.54 8.91
C LEU A 246 7.80 13.34 9.97
N ALA A 247 9.11 13.13 10.09
CA ALA A 247 9.96 13.89 11.01
C ALA A 247 10.02 15.38 10.65
N GLU A 248 10.11 15.74 9.36
CA GLU A 248 10.06 17.14 8.91
C GLU A 248 8.69 17.78 9.21
N VAL A 249 7.59 17.07 8.95
CA VAL A 249 6.24 17.53 9.31
C VAL A 249 6.12 17.76 10.83
N SER A 250 6.62 16.82 11.63
CA SER A 250 6.63 16.90 13.09
C SER A 250 7.44 18.08 13.60
N ALA A 251 8.62 18.34 13.03
CA ALA A 251 9.49 19.46 13.40
C ALA A 251 8.80 20.82 13.26
N HIS A 252 7.84 20.93 12.35
CA HIS A 252 7.08 22.15 12.10
C HIS A 252 5.68 22.15 12.72
N TRP A 253 5.21 21.02 13.27
CA TRP A 253 3.85 20.84 13.79
C TRP A 253 3.44 21.92 14.78
N THR A 254 4.24 22.17 15.82
CA THR A 254 3.90 23.16 16.86
C THR A 254 3.84 24.58 16.34
N ARG A 255 4.78 24.97 15.46
CA ARG A 255 4.96 26.37 15.02
C ARG A 255 4.09 26.74 13.82
N ALA A 256 3.86 25.81 12.89
CA ALA A 256 3.22 26.08 11.62
C ALA A 256 1.76 25.59 11.52
N LEU A 257 1.37 24.58 12.30
CA LEU A 257 0.05 23.93 12.19
C LEU A 257 -0.78 24.03 13.47
N ARG A 258 -0.18 23.76 14.63
CA ARG A 258 -0.90 23.76 15.92
C ARG A 258 -1.37 25.14 16.32
N ALA A 259 -0.53 26.16 16.15
CA ALA A 259 -0.78 27.53 16.61
C ALA A 259 -1.35 28.45 15.52
N ASP A 260 -1.70 27.92 14.35
CA ASP A 260 -2.17 28.75 13.24
C ASP A 260 -3.65 29.16 13.45
N PRO A 261 -3.95 30.47 13.60
CA PRO A 261 -5.31 30.94 13.81
C PRO A 261 -6.22 30.78 12.58
N THR A 262 -5.64 30.69 11.38
CA THR A 262 -6.36 30.49 10.11
C THR A 262 -6.61 29.02 9.79
N CYS A 263 -5.92 28.11 10.51
CA CYS A 263 -5.94 26.69 10.24
C CYS A 263 -5.54 25.88 11.48
N PRO A 264 -6.36 25.91 12.55
CA PRO A 264 -5.98 25.29 13.81
C PRO A 264 -6.05 23.76 13.70
N ALA A 265 -4.91 23.08 13.84
CA ALA A 265 -4.82 21.61 13.76
C ALA A 265 -5.66 20.89 14.83
N ALA A 266 -5.79 21.46 16.03
CA ALA A 266 -6.52 20.84 17.15
C ALA A 266 -8.05 20.68 16.89
N ALA A 267 -8.61 21.49 15.98
CA ALA A 267 -10.01 21.39 15.55
C ALA A 267 -10.16 20.68 14.18
N ALA A 268 -9.05 20.26 13.58
CA ALA A 268 -8.98 19.87 12.17
C ALA A 268 -9.18 18.37 11.92
N PHE A 269 -9.15 17.52 12.95
CA PHE A 269 -9.15 16.06 12.79
C PHE A 269 -10.49 15.42 12.36
N HIS A 270 -11.37 16.18 11.71
CA HIS A 270 -12.64 15.68 11.19
C HIS A 270 -12.46 14.92 9.88
N LEU A 271 -13.21 13.84 9.71
CA LEU A 271 -13.20 13.05 8.48
C LEU A 271 -14.09 13.66 7.39
N GLY A 272 -15.12 14.43 7.75
CA GLY A 272 -16.09 15.00 6.82
C GLY A 272 -17.25 14.05 6.51
N ALA A 273 -18.24 14.55 5.76
CA ALA A 273 -19.50 13.83 5.48
C ALA A 273 -19.51 13.09 4.14
N ASP A 274 -18.47 13.24 3.31
CA ASP A 274 -18.32 12.52 2.04
C ASP A 274 -17.42 11.29 2.24
N PRO A 275 -17.81 10.08 1.77
CA PRO A 275 -17.06 8.85 2.03
C PRO A 275 -15.67 8.86 1.37
N ALA A 276 -15.50 9.46 0.19
CA ALA A 276 -14.20 9.50 -0.48
C ALA A 276 -13.22 10.45 0.24
N LEU A 277 -13.70 11.60 0.70
CA LEU A 277 -12.95 12.53 1.54
C LEU A 277 -12.62 11.91 2.90
N ALA A 278 -13.58 11.27 3.55
CA ALA A 278 -13.38 10.60 4.83
C ALA A 278 -12.30 9.53 4.74
N LYS A 279 -12.33 8.71 3.69
CA LYS A 279 -11.28 7.72 3.41
C LYS A 279 -9.91 8.38 3.21
N ALA A 280 -9.83 9.43 2.39
CA ALA A 280 -8.58 10.13 2.12
C ALA A 280 -7.98 10.76 3.38
N ARG A 281 -8.81 11.42 4.20
CA ARG A 281 -8.38 12.00 5.47
C ARG A 281 -8.00 10.93 6.50
N ALA A 282 -8.70 9.80 6.56
CA ALA A 282 -8.32 8.68 7.43
C ALA A 282 -6.95 8.11 7.02
N ALA A 283 -6.68 7.95 5.71
CA ALA A 283 -5.37 7.52 5.23
C ALA A 283 -4.26 8.51 5.62
N ALA A 284 -4.49 9.82 5.44
CA ALA A 284 -3.55 10.86 5.85
C ALA A 284 -3.27 10.86 7.35
N LEU A 285 -4.33 10.77 8.17
CA LEU A 285 -4.19 10.67 9.63
C LEU A 285 -3.43 9.41 10.04
N SER A 286 -3.67 8.26 9.41
CA SER A 286 -2.96 7.03 9.75
C SER A 286 -1.43 7.17 9.61
N GLY A 287 -0.95 7.97 8.65
CA GLY A 287 0.47 8.31 8.53
C GLY A 287 0.94 9.32 9.57
N LEU A 288 0.19 10.41 9.76
CA LEU A 288 0.55 11.50 10.69
C LEU A 288 0.58 11.05 12.16
N LEU A 289 -0.35 10.17 12.57
CA LEU A 289 -0.48 9.69 13.95
C LEU A 289 0.65 8.74 14.37
N ARG A 290 1.53 8.34 13.46
CA ARG A 290 2.77 7.65 13.83
C ARG A 290 3.70 8.56 14.65
N ASP A 291 3.60 9.88 14.49
CA ASP A 291 4.31 10.83 15.33
C ASP A 291 3.62 11.01 16.70
N PRO A 292 4.35 10.88 17.83
CA PRO A 292 3.76 11.02 19.16
C PRO A 292 3.14 12.39 19.49
N ALA A 293 3.71 13.49 18.98
CA ALA A 293 3.19 14.82 19.27
C ALA A 293 1.87 15.07 18.54
N ILE A 294 1.79 14.66 17.27
CA ILE A 294 0.55 14.74 16.48
C ILE A 294 -0.52 13.83 17.08
N ARG A 295 -0.15 12.60 17.47
CA ARG A 295 -1.07 11.64 18.10
C ARG A 295 -1.60 12.13 19.45
N ALA A 296 -0.77 12.76 20.26
CA ALA A 296 -1.20 13.36 21.52
C ALA A 296 -2.25 14.45 21.30
N ASP A 297 -2.05 15.33 20.31
CA ASP A 297 -3.02 16.38 19.96
C ASP A 297 -4.32 15.79 19.40
N PHE A 298 -4.22 14.74 18.57
CA PHE A 298 -5.38 14.01 18.08
C PHE A 298 -6.22 13.41 19.20
N LEU A 299 -5.58 12.71 20.15
CA LEU A 299 -6.27 12.11 21.28
C LEU A 299 -6.79 13.16 22.29
N ALA A 300 -6.25 14.37 22.31
CA ALA A 300 -6.74 15.49 23.11
C ALA A 300 -7.96 16.19 22.46
N SER A 301 -8.16 15.99 21.15
CA SER A 301 -9.35 16.42 20.43
C SER A 301 -10.53 15.46 20.65
N SER A 302 -11.72 15.83 20.19
CA SER A 302 -12.89 14.96 20.17
C SER A 302 -12.95 14.01 18.97
N ALA A 303 -11.88 13.91 18.17
CA ALA A 303 -11.91 13.18 16.90
C ALA A 303 -12.21 11.68 17.05
N MET A 304 -11.78 11.05 18.15
CA MET A 304 -12.08 9.65 18.42
C MET A 304 -13.60 9.42 18.43
N GLU A 305 -14.33 10.21 19.21
CA GLU A 305 -15.77 10.06 19.35
C GLU A 305 -16.60 10.78 18.28
N ALA A 306 -16.25 12.02 17.95
CA ALA A 306 -17.06 12.86 17.06
C ALA A 306 -16.81 12.57 15.58
N SER A 307 -15.67 11.98 15.22
CA SER A 307 -15.31 11.71 13.82
C SER A 307 -15.18 10.22 13.52
N LEU A 308 -14.36 9.48 14.28
CA LEU A 308 -14.11 8.06 13.96
C LEU A 308 -15.34 7.20 14.26
N LEU A 309 -15.95 7.34 15.44
CA LEU A 309 -17.20 6.60 15.73
C LEU A 309 -18.34 7.01 14.81
N ASP A 310 -18.44 8.30 14.43
CA ASP A 310 -19.49 8.76 13.51
C ASP A 310 -19.41 8.02 12.17
N ALA A 311 -18.20 8.02 11.58
CA ALA A 311 -17.92 7.27 10.35
C ALA A 311 -18.17 5.77 10.50
N LEU A 312 -17.74 5.15 11.61
CA LEU A 312 -17.89 3.71 11.82
C LEU A 312 -19.33 3.27 12.05
N VAL A 313 -20.12 4.06 12.78
CA VAL A 313 -21.41 3.65 13.34
C VAL A 313 -22.59 4.36 12.67
N ARG A 314 -22.61 5.70 12.62
CA ARG A 314 -23.77 6.44 12.11
C ARG A 314 -23.88 6.41 10.60
N ARG A 315 -22.73 6.34 9.91
CA ARG A 315 -22.63 6.25 8.46
C ARG A 315 -22.61 4.81 7.93
N ALA A 316 -22.88 3.83 8.80
CA ALA A 316 -22.71 2.41 8.46
C ALA A 316 -23.62 1.94 7.32
N ASP A 317 -24.83 2.49 7.25
CA ASP A 317 -25.86 2.08 6.30
C ASP A 317 -25.94 3.04 5.07
N GLU A 318 -25.01 4.00 4.97
CA GLU A 318 -24.92 4.92 3.83
C GLU A 318 -24.10 4.32 2.69
N ASP A 319 -24.58 4.46 1.44
CA ASP A 319 -23.91 3.93 0.26
C ASP A 319 -22.48 4.50 0.10
N GLY A 320 -21.52 3.62 -0.21
CA GLY A 320 -20.12 3.99 -0.46
C GLY A 320 -19.23 4.13 0.77
N TRP A 321 -19.79 4.09 1.99
CA TRP A 321 -19.02 4.27 3.23
C TRP A 321 -18.19 3.08 3.67
N GLU A 322 -18.43 1.87 3.18
CA GLU A 322 -17.70 0.67 3.64
C GLU A 322 -16.18 0.81 3.49
N SER A 323 -15.72 1.36 2.37
CA SER A 323 -14.29 1.58 2.15
C SER A 323 -13.68 2.64 3.08
N ALA A 324 -14.46 3.65 3.47
CA ALA A 324 -14.07 4.66 4.45
C ALA A 324 -14.07 4.08 5.87
N ARG A 325 -15.09 3.28 6.23
CA ARG A 325 -15.20 2.57 7.51
C ARG A 325 -14.02 1.65 7.74
N ARG A 326 -13.64 0.86 6.73
CA ARG A 326 -12.43 0.04 6.79
C ARG A 326 -11.17 0.89 7.00
N ALA A 327 -11.02 2.00 6.29
CA ALA A 327 -9.87 2.89 6.47
C ALA A 327 -9.81 3.49 7.89
N VAL A 328 -10.96 3.85 8.46
CA VAL A 328 -11.07 4.35 9.84
C VAL A 328 -10.74 3.26 10.85
N ALA A 329 -11.23 2.04 10.66
CA ALA A 329 -10.89 0.91 11.52
C ALA A 329 -9.39 0.62 11.51
N ASN A 330 -8.79 0.59 10.31
CA ASN A 330 -7.34 0.40 10.15
C ASN A 330 -6.54 1.53 10.80
N LEU A 331 -6.97 2.80 10.67
CA LEU A 331 -6.34 3.91 11.39
C LEU A 331 -6.29 3.62 12.90
N VAL A 332 -7.41 3.17 13.48
CA VAL A 332 -7.48 2.86 14.92
C VAL A 332 -6.57 1.67 15.29
N LEU A 333 -6.61 0.62 14.48
CA LEU A 333 -5.77 -0.58 14.67
C LEU A 333 -4.28 -0.22 14.61
N ASP A 334 -3.85 0.38 13.50
CA ASP A 334 -2.45 0.63 13.17
C ASP A 334 -1.77 1.60 14.13
N ASN A 335 -2.52 2.53 14.73
CA ASN A 335 -1.95 3.60 15.56
C ASN A 335 -2.13 3.37 17.06
N PHE A 336 -3.13 2.59 17.49
CA PHE A 336 -3.47 2.47 18.92
C PHE A 336 -3.59 1.05 19.47
N LEU A 337 -3.84 0.05 18.63
CA LEU A 337 -4.24 -1.28 19.11
C LEU A 337 -3.36 -2.43 18.62
N ASP A 338 -2.64 -2.27 17.51
CA ASP A 338 -1.78 -3.32 16.96
C ASP A 338 -0.30 -2.94 16.91
N GLU A 339 0.46 -3.44 17.87
CA GLU A 339 1.90 -3.20 17.97
C GLU A 339 2.66 -3.67 16.71
N GLY A 340 2.20 -4.75 16.07
CA GLY A 340 2.79 -5.26 14.83
C GLY A 340 2.69 -4.27 13.66
N MET A 341 1.71 -3.36 13.70
CA MET A 341 1.52 -2.30 12.70
C MET A 341 2.14 -0.96 13.11
N GLY A 342 2.78 -0.91 14.29
CA GLY A 342 3.44 0.26 14.86
C GLY A 342 2.60 1.06 15.85
N ALA A 343 1.55 0.46 16.44
CA ALA A 343 0.69 1.15 17.39
C ALA A 343 1.36 1.45 18.73
N ALA A 344 1.00 2.60 19.32
CA ALA A 344 1.38 2.97 20.68
C ALA A 344 0.35 2.42 21.69
N LEU A 345 0.60 1.21 22.19
CA LEU A 345 -0.34 0.51 23.08
C LEU A 345 -0.56 1.23 24.42
N GLY A 346 -1.81 1.30 24.85
CA GLY A 346 -2.22 1.84 26.15
C GLY A 346 -2.64 3.31 26.13
N GLU A 347 -2.44 4.03 25.03
CA GLU A 347 -2.93 5.40 24.87
C GLU A 347 -4.45 5.48 24.64
N PHE A 348 -5.04 4.41 24.11
CA PHE A 348 -6.46 4.20 23.85
C PHE A 348 -6.80 2.70 24.03
N PRO A 349 -8.03 2.31 24.46
CA PRO A 349 -9.15 3.14 24.94
C PRO A 349 -8.89 3.87 26.26
N ARG A 350 -9.42 5.10 26.36
CA ARG A 350 -9.30 5.96 27.56
C ARG A 350 -10.49 5.78 28.51
N GLY A 351 -10.28 6.18 29.78
CA GLY A 351 -11.34 6.23 30.80
C GLY A 351 -11.94 4.88 31.21
N PRO A 352 -12.95 4.87 32.08
CA PRO A 352 -13.73 3.68 32.39
C PRO A 352 -14.68 3.33 31.23
N ARG A 353 -14.91 2.03 31.01
CA ARG A 353 -15.93 1.54 30.07
C ARG A 353 -17.33 1.78 30.66
N ALA A 354 -18.25 2.29 29.84
CA ALA A 354 -19.66 2.38 30.19
C ALA A 354 -20.36 1.01 30.09
N SER A 355 -21.48 0.84 30.78
CA SER A 355 -22.27 -0.39 30.67
C SER A 355 -22.91 -0.50 29.29
N ASP A 356 -23.05 -1.73 28.80
CA ASP A 356 -23.66 -2.01 27.50
C ASP A 356 -25.10 -1.47 27.42
N ALA A 357 -25.85 -1.49 28.53
CA ALA A 357 -27.19 -0.91 28.61
C ALA A 357 -27.19 0.61 28.41
N LYS A 358 -26.22 1.33 29.01
CA LYS A 358 -26.07 2.78 28.82
C LYS A 358 -25.72 3.09 27.36
N CYS A 359 -24.78 2.33 26.78
CA CYS A 359 -24.36 2.53 25.40
C CYS A 359 -25.50 2.22 24.40
N ALA A 360 -26.27 1.16 24.65
CA ALA A 360 -27.43 0.83 23.83
C ALA A 360 -28.52 1.90 23.91
N ALA A 361 -28.80 2.44 25.10
CA ALA A 361 -29.77 3.52 25.27
C ALA A 361 -29.33 4.80 24.54
N ALA A 362 -28.06 5.20 24.67
CA ALA A 362 -27.51 6.37 23.99
C ALA A 362 -27.50 6.21 22.45
N ALA A 363 -27.20 5.00 21.96
CA ALA A 363 -27.24 4.71 20.53
C ALA A 363 -28.67 4.80 19.93
N ALA A 364 -29.71 4.58 20.74
CA ALA A 364 -31.10 4.62 20.30
C ALA A 364 -31.67 6.05 20.17
N THR A 365 -31.11 7.03 20.87
CA THR A 365 -31.69 8.38 20.93
C THR A 365 -31.19 9.34 19.86
N ALA A 366 -30.18 8.97 19.06
CA ALA A 366 -29.57 9.74 17.95
C ALA A 366 -29.08 11.18 18.25
N GLU A 367 -29.56 11.82 19.31
CA GLU A 367 -29.30 13.21 19.69
C GLU A 367 -28.10 13.39 20.61
N GLU A 368 -27.66 12.33 21.32
CA GLU A 368 -26.44 12.38 22.13
C GLU A 368 -25.24 11.86 21.31
N GLY A 369 -24.12 12.60 21.41
CA GLY A 369 -22.85 12.23 20.80
C GLY A 369 -22.44 10.79 21.12
N LEU A 370 -21.71 10.14 20.22
CA LEU A 370 -21.10 8.86 20.51
C LEU A 370 -20.16 9.07 21.72
N ASP A 371 -20.32 8.29 22.79
CA ASP A 371 -19.52 8.44 24.01
C ASP A 371 -18.23 7.62 23.85
N ALA A 372 -17.08 8.21 24.15
CA ALA A 372 -15.80 7.50 24.16
C ALA A 372 -15.79 6.29 25.11
N ALA A 373 -16.61 6.31 26.18
CA ALA A 373 -16.79 5.18 27.09
C ALA A 373 -17.49 3.97 26.45
N CYS A 374 -18.13 4.15 25.28
CA CYS A 374 -18.90 3.15 24.56
C CYS A 374 -18.19 2.54 23.34
N TRP A 375 -16.92 2.87 23.10
CA TRP A 375 -16.12 2.31 22.00
C TRP A 375 -16.15 0.77 21.96
N ASP A 376 -15.98 0.12 23.11
CA ASP A 376 -16.07 -1.32 23.27
C ASP A 376 -17.39 -1.89 22.72
N TRP A 377 -18.50 -1.29 23.13
CA TRP A 377 -19.84 -1.72 22.74
C TRP A 377 -20.06 -1.52 21.24
N HIS A 378 -19.65 -0.37 20.68
CA HIS A 378 -19.77 -0.10 19.25
C HIS A 378 -18.95 -1.07 18.40
N ALA A 379 -17.70 -1.36 18.79
CA ALA A 379 -16.87 -2.33 18.10
C ALA A 379 -17.48 -3.73 18.12
N GLU A 380 -18.03 -4.16 19.27
CA GLU A 380 -18.75 -5.43 19.36
C GLU A 380 -20.01 -5.48 18.48
N GLN A 381 -20.80 -4.40 18.41
CA GLN A 381 -21.97 -4.35 17.51
C GLN A 381 -21.55 -4.44 16.04
N LEU A 382 -20.49 -3.76 15.64
CA LEU A 382 -19.92 -3.83 14.29
C LEU A 382 -19.48 -5.26 13.94
N ALA A 383 -18.74 -5.92 14.84
CA ALA A 383 -18.34 -7.31 14.65
C ALA A 383 -19.55 -8.25 14.52
N ARG A 384 -20.63 -8.02 15.29
CA ARG A 384 -21.85 -8.83 15.23
C ARG A 384 -22.59 -8.67 13.89
N ARG A 385 -22.66 -7.45 13.35
CA ARG A 385 -23.30 -7.18 12.04
C ARG A 385 -22.63 -7.97 10.91
N HIS A 386 -21.31 -8.11 10.95
CA HIS A 386 -20.52 -8.77 9.90
C HIS A 386 -20.11 -10.22 10.24
N ARG A 387 -20.73 -10.84 11.27
CA ARG A 387 -20.39 -12.22 11.69
C ARG A 387 -20.57 -13.25 10.57
N GLY A 388 -21.44 -12.98 9.60
CA GLY A 388 -21.68 -13.84 8.44
C GLY A 388 -20.65 -13.72 7.31
N GLU A 389 -19.75 -12.73 7.35
CA GLU A 389 -18.81 -12.42 6.26
C GLU A 389 -17.43 -13.10 6.45
N GLY A 390 -17.32 -14.01 7.41
CA GLY A 390 -16.08 -14.72 7.75
C GLY A 390 -15.33 -14.11 8.93
N THR A 391 -14.32 -14.83 9.42
CA THR A 391 -13.48 -14.39 10.55
C THR A 391 -12.55 -13.24 10.21
N ASP A 392 -12.38 -12.95 8.92
CA ASP A 392 -11.34 -12.07 8.39
C ASP A 392 -11.84 -10.64 8.16
N HIS A 393 -13.10 -10.36 8.51
CA HIS A 393 -13.64 -9.01 8.43
C HIS A 393 -12.98 -8.10 9.50
N TRP A 394 -12.53 -6.91 9.09
CA TRP A 394 -11.79 -5.95 9.92
C TRP A 394 -12.50 -5.58 11.24
N SER A 395 -13.83 -5.63 11.26
CA SER A 395 -14.63 -5.32 12.46
C SER A 395 -14.45 -6.34 13.59
N GLY A 396 -14.20 -7.61 13.24
CA GLY A 396 -13.90 -8.66 14.21
C GLY A 396 -12.57 -8.43 14.91
N GLU A 397 -11.54 -8.07 14.14
CA GLU A 397 -10.22 -7.74 14.66
C GLU A 397 -10.25 -6.47 15.53
N LEU A 398 -10.93 -5.42 15.08
CA LEU A 398 -11.12 -4.20 15.87
C LEU A 398 -11.75 -4.50 17.23
N ALA A 399 -12.85 -5.26 17.26
CA ALA A 399 -13.52 -5.62 18.52
C ALA A 399 -12.61 -6.45 19.45
N LYS A 400 -11.86 -7.40 18.87
CA LYS A 400 -10.90 -8.22 19.61
C LYS A 400 -9.81 -7.36 20.26
N LYS A 401 -9.12 -6.52 19.47
CA LYS A 401 -7.97 -5.72 19.91
C LYS A 401 -8.38 -4.64 20.93
N VAL A 402 -9.55 -4.01 20.78
CA VAL A 402 -10.10 -3.08 21.79
C VAL A 402 -10.26 -3.77 23.14
N LYS A 403 -10.84 -4.98 23.15
CA LYS A 403 -11.07 -5.76 24.38
C LYS A 403 -9.76 -6.22 25.03
N GLU A 404 -8.79 -6.65 24.24
CA GLU A 404 -7.45 -7.02 24.71
C GLU A 404 -6.76 -5.82 25.37
N GLN A 405 -6.79 -4.65 24.72
CA GLN A 405 -6.19 -3.44 25.24
C GLN A 405 -6.84 -2.97 26.55
N ARG A 406 -8.16 -3.08 26.70
CA ARG A 406 -8.85 -2.79 27.97
C ARG A 406 -8.38 -3.69 29.11
N LYS A 407 -8.25 -5.00 28.85
CA LYS A 407 -7.74 -5.95 29.85
C LYS A 407 -6.32 -5.59 30.27
N ALA A 408 -5.46 -5.26 29.31
CA ALA A 408 -4.08 -4.83 29.58
C ALA A 408 -4.03 -3.50 30.37
N ASN A 409 -4.88 -2.53 30.05
CA ASN A 409 -4.94 -1.25 30.78
C ASN A 409 -5.39 -1.44 32.24
N ASN A 410 -6.34 -2.37 32.49
CA ASN A 410 -6.82 -2.66 33.84
C ASN A 410 -5.78 -3.44 34.67
N SER A 411 -5.06 -4.39 34.09
CA SER A 411 -4.00 -5.12 34.80
C SER A 411 -2.84 -4.20 35.21
N ARG A 412 -2.43 -3.27 34.34
CA ARG A 412 -1.42 -2.24 34.65
C ARG A 412 -1.81 -1.37 35.85
N LYS A 413 -3.06 -0.89 35.88
CA LYS A 413 -3.58 -0.07 37.00
C LYS A 413 -3.67 -0.85 38.32
N GLY A 414 -3.96 -2.15 38.28
CA GLY A 414 -3.95 -3.02 39.46
C GLY A 414 -2.55 -3.20 40.04
N GLY A 415 -1.54 -3.37 39.18
CA GLY A 415 -0.13 -3.51 39.58
C GLY A 415 0.49 -2.23 40.14
N GLU A 416 0.15 -1.06 39.60
CA GLU A 416 0.60 0.23 40.13
C GLU A 416 -0.02 0.58 41.50
N LYS A 417 -1.27 0.16 41.75
CA LYS A 417 -1.89 0.31 43.07
C LYS A 417 -1.21 -0.58 44.12
N GLY A 418 -0.89 -1.83 43.78
CA GLY A 418 -0.18 -2.74 44.67
C GLY A 418 1.22 -2.23 45.05
N LYS A 419 1.97 -1.64 44.10
CA LYS A 419 3.29 -1.05 44.37
C LYS A 419 3.25 0.24 45.20
N LYS A 420 2.13 0.97 45.20
CA LYS A 420 1.95 2.17 46.04
C LYS A 420 1.52 1.85 47.47
N GLU A 421 1.06 0.63 47.73
CA GLU A 421 0.73 0.15 49.09
C GLU A 421 1.92 -0.57 49.76
N GLU A 422 3.01 -0.79 49.03
CA GLU A 422 4.24 -1.48 49.48
C GLU A 422 5.44 -0.54 49.67
N LEU A 423 5.23 0.78 49.52
CA LEU A 423 6.16 1.88 49.80
C LEU A 423 5.54 2.80 50.84
#